data_AF-A0A1I5TMU5-F1
#
_entry.id   AF-A0A1I5TMU5-F1
#
_cell.length_a   1.000
_cell.length_b   1.000
_cell.length_c   1.000
_cell.angle_alpha   90.00
_cell.angle_beta   90.00
_cell.angle_gamma   90.00
#
_symmetry.space_group_name_H-M   'P 1'
#
loop_
_entity.id
_entity.type
_entity.pdbx_description
1 polymer ?
#
loop_
_entity_poly.entity_id
_entity_poly.type
_entity_poly.pdbx_seq_one_letter_code
_entity_poly.pdbx_strand_id
1 'polypeptide(L)'
;MTLSPEARVLRGFAVDFLTSHDPSAVDWVMDPGYRLSIGGHLFDGRDREYLPATAAQLDQFPGLTVTVHDTILGRDGVAMRFTEHGASMRDDGRIAAWRGITLFRLTEERLAHGWAEEDYFARKRQLKSGAADPVSPPALAPWDGPVLAADAATEAVVRSWLPTVLGAPETEGVLMGDPALAALVAPKRVEVSHLFTAGARAAAHLVYHGTYRGGFADVDESLAGEPVALRLAAMIDVAGGAVTRAQVSGDRLGLHRQLLTLQRERFR
;
A
#
# COMPACT_ATOMS: atom_id res chain seq x y z
N MET A 1 20.81 22.98 -2.57
CA MET A 1 19.88 22.29 -3.49
C MET A 1 18.62 22.05 -2.69
N THR A 2 17.46 22.50 -3.19
CA THR A 2 16.17 22.36 -2.50
C THR A 2 15.46 21.13 -3.09
N LEU A 3 14.76 20.35 -2.27
CA LEU A 3 13.94 19.24 -2.74
C LEU A 3 12.92 19.73 -3.77
N SER A 4 12.59 18.90 -4.77
CA SER A 4 11.48 19.19 -5.67
C SER A 4 10.16 19.24 -4.88
N PRO A 5 9.11 19.91 -5.39
CA PRO A 5 7.80 19.92 -4.73
C PRO A 5 7.27 18.50 -4.45
N GLU A 6 7.41 17.59 -5.41
CA GLU A 6 6.98 16.19 -5.33
C GLU A 6 7.70 15.42 -4.22
N ALA A 7 9.04 15.51 -4.20
CA ALA A 7 9.86 14.89 -3.17
C ALA A 7 9.56 15.52 -1.79
N ARG A 8 9.33 16.83 -1.74
CA ARG A 8 9.04 17.58 -0.52
C ARG A 8 7.75 17.09 0.13
N VAL A 9 6.65 16.94 -0.61
CA VAL A 9 5.39 16.48 0.00
C VAL A 9 5.39 14.99 0.31
N LEU A 10 6.07 14.15 -0.47
CA LEU A 10 6.23 12.73 -0.13
C LEU A 10 7.08 12.54 1.15
N ARG A 11 8.19 13.28 1.27
CA ARG A 11 8.98 13.33 2.50
C ARG A 11 8.14 13.87 3.65
N GLY A 12 7.38 14.94 3.41
CA GLY A 12 6.51 15.55 4.40
C GLY A 12 5.48 14.58 4.95
N PHE A 13 4.87 13.77 4.09
CA PHE A 13 3.96 12.71 4.49
C PHE A 13 4.65 11.68 5.41
N ALA A 14 5.77 11.10 4.96
CA ALA A 14 6.42 10.01 5.69
C ALA A 14 7.13 10.47 6.98
N VAL A 15 7.81 11.61 6.92
CA VAL A 15 8.71 12.09 7.97
C VAL A 15 8.06 13.16 8.83
N ASP A 16 7.65 14.26 8.21
CA ASP A 16 7.22 15.45 8.96
C ASP A 16 5.83 15.23 9.58
N PHE A 17 4.92 14.49 8.92
CA PHE A 17 3.62 14.12 9.49
C PHE A 17 3.69 12.81 10.29
N LEU A 18 3.88 11.66 9.62
CA LEU A 18 3.71 10.35 10.27
C LEU A 18 4.81 10.04 11.29
N THR A 19 6.09 10.17 10.92
CA THR A 19 7.20 9.80 11.83
C THR A 19 7.41 10.82 12.94
N SER A 20 7.16 12.11 12.69
CA SER A 20 7.30 13.16 13.72
C SER A 20 6.03 13.34 14.56
N HIS A 21 4.93 12.68 14.18
CA HIS A 21 3.61 12.78 14.83
C HIS A 21 3.10 14.24 14.89
N ASP A 22 3.44 15.04 13.88
CA ASP A 22 3.10 16.46 13.83
C ASP A 22 1.95 16.71 12.84
N PRO A 23 0.70 16.87 13.34
CA PRO A 23 -0.44 17.14 12.47
C PRO A 23 -0.36 18.52 11.79
N SER A 24 0.48 19.45 12.25
CA SER A 24 0.65 20.75 11.58
C SER A 24 1.32 20.61 10.21
N ALA A 25 2.08 19.51 9.99
CA ALA A 25 2.69 19.24 8.69
C ALA A 25 1.63 19.00 7.59
N VAL A 26 0.45 18.51 7.96
CA VAL A 26 -0.64 18.19 7.04
C VAL A 26 -1.09 19.42 6.25
N ASP A 27 -1.03 20.61 6.85
CA ASP A 27 -1.50 21.85 6.21
C ASP A 27 -0.72 22.23 4.96
N TRP A 28 0.53 21.79 4.84
CA TRP A 28 1.34 22.01 3.64
C TRP A 28 1.56 20.73 2.83
N VAL A 29 1.43 19.54 3.42
CA VAL A 29 1.58 18.26 2.72
C VAL A 29 0.35 17.90 1.89
N MET A 30 -0.85 18.11 2.43
CA MET A 30 -2.10 17.60 1.88
C MET A 30 -3.06 18.71 1.48
N ASP A 31 -3.77 18.50 0.38
CA ASP A 31 -4.91 19.30 -0.02
C ASP A 31 -6.03 19.18 1.04
N PRO A 32 -6.75 20.26 1.40
CA PRO A 32 -7.87 20.17 2.35
C PRO A 32 -8.97 19.17 1.95
N GLY A 33 -9.15 18.96 0.64
CA GLY A 33 -10.02 17.94 0.06
C GLY A 33 -9.36 16.58 -0.11
N TYR A 34 -8.24 16.31 0.58
CA TYR A 34 -7.51 15.05 0.47
C TYR A 34 -8.39 13.84 0.77
N ARG A 35 -8.20 12.79 -0.02
CA ARG A 35 -8.90 11.51 0.11
C ARG A 35 -7.91 10.36 0.14
N LEU A 36 -8.25 9.29 0.86
CA LEU A 36 -7.46 8.06 0.89
C LEU A 36 -8.34 6.86 0.54
N SER A 37 -7.90 6.06 -0.43
CA SER A 37 -8.45 4.74 -0.75
C SER A 37 -7.52 3.63 -0.24
N ILE A 38 -8.00 2.81 0.69
CA ILE A 38 -7.22 1.71 1.30
C ILE A 38 -8.14 0.57 1.72
N GLY A 39 -7.80 -0.68 1.40
CA GLY A 39 -8.56 -1.86 1.84
C GLY A 39 -10.05 -1.84 1.46
N GLY A 40 -10.41 -1.10 0.40
CA GLY A 40 -11.78 -0.92 -0.05
C GLY A 40 -12.60 0.10 0.71
N HIS A 41 -11.97 0.83 1.62
CA HIS A 41 -12.54 1.99 2.27
C HIS A 41 -12.04 3.27 1.60
N LEU A 42 -12.91 4.29 1.57
CA LEU A 42 -12.58 5.64 1.14
C LEU A 42 -12.75 6.55 2.35
N PHE A 43 -11.66 7.21 2.76
CA PHE A 43 -11.72 8.38 3.61
C PHE A 43 -11.92 9.60 2.71
N ASP A 44 -13.07 10.25 2.80
CA ASP A 44 -13.43 11.40 1.97
C ASP A 44 -13.38 12.70 2.79
N GLY A 45 -12.16 13.22 2.95
CA GLY A 45 -11.91 14.47 3.64
C GLY A 45 -10.75 14.37 4.62
N ARG A 46 -9.77 15.25 4.43
CA ARG A 46 -8.54 15.33 5.23
C ARG A 46 -8.82 15.40 6.73
N ASP A 47 -9.52 16.45 7.15
CA ASP A 47 -9.65 16.79 8.58
C ASP A 47 -10.75 16.00 9.29
N ARG A 48 -11.79 15.59 8.55
CA ARG A 48 -12.98 14.95 9.13
C ARG A 48 -12.88 13.44 9.22
N GLU A 49 -12.19 12.81 8.28
CA GLU A 49 -12.15 11.35 8.17
C GLU A 49 -10.73 10.80 8.29
N TYR A 50 -9.80 11.31 7.48
CA TYR A 50 -8.45 10.76 7.42
C TYR A 50 -7.64 11.06 8.69
N LEU A 51 -7.51 12.33 9.11
CA LEU A 51 -6.70 12.70 10.27
C LEU A 51 -7.14 12.04 11.58
N PRO A 52 -8.45 11.97 11.91
CA PRO A 52 -8.89 11.26 13.12
C PRO A 52 -8.52 9.77 13.10
N ALA A 53 -8.63 9.10 11.94
CA ALA A 53 -8.25 7.70 11.80
C ALA A 53 -6.73 7.49 11.96
N THR A 54 -5.92 8.37 11.35
CA THR A 54 -4.46 8.34 11.51
C THR A 54 -4.04 8.65 12.94
N ALA A 55 -4.64 9.65 13.59
CA ALA A 55 -4.37 9.98 14.99
C ALA A 55 -4.64 8.79 15.91
N ALA A 56 -5.75 8.06 15.71
CA ALA A 56 -6.05 6.86 16.49
C ALA A 56 -4.99 5.74 16.32
N GLN A 57 -4.34 5.66 15.16
CA GLN A 57 -3.21 4.76 14.94
C GLN A 57 -1.94 5.24 15.65
N LEU A 58 -1.63 6.54 15.57
CA LEU A 58 -0.47 7.14 16.25
C LEU A 58 -0.61 7.05 17.77
N ASP A 59 -1.81 7.25 18.32
CA ASP A 59 -2.11 7.04 19.75
C ASP A 59 -1.90 5.58 20.17
N GLN A 60 -2.24 4.63 19.28
CA GLN A 60 -1.97 3.22 19.54
C GLN A 60 -0.47 2.91 19.50
N PHE A 61 0.29 3.57 18.64
CA PHE A 61 1.73 3.37 18.45
C PHE A 61 2.48 4.70 18.65
N PRO A 62 2.69 5.17 19.90
CA PRO A 62 3.26 6.50 20.17
C PRO A 62 4.71 6.66 19.71
N GLY A 63 5.41 5.54 19.45
CA GLY A 63 6.75 5.52 18.84
C GLY A 63 6.75 5.16 17.35
N LEU A 64 5.59 5.21 16.67
CA LEU A 64 5.47 4.81 15.27
C LEU A 64 6.46 5.57 14.41
N THR A 65 7.20 4.83 13.59
CA THR A 65 8.17 5.34 12.64
C THR A 65 7.89 4.76 11.26
N VAL A 66 8.05 5.58 10.22
CA VAL A 66 7.99 5.15 8.81
C VAL A 66 9.40 5.00 8.27
N THR A 67 9.78 3.79 7.87
CA THR A 67 11.03 3.53 7.13
C THR A 67 10.70 3.40 5.65
N VAL A 68 11.28 4.28 4.83
CA VAL A 68 11.06 4.30 3.37
C VAL A 68 12.11 3.46 2.66
N HIS A 69 11.68 2.57 1.76
CA HIS A 69 12.54 1.60 1.09
C HIS A 69 12.71 1.84 -0.42
N ASP A 70 11.80 2.57 -1.04
CA ASP A 70 11.83 2.95 -2.45
C ASP A 70 10.84 4.09 -2.70
N THR A 71 11.09 4.92 -3.70
CA THR A 71 10.22 6.02 -4.12
C THR A 71 10.15 6.12 -5.65
N ILE A 72 8.99 6.53 -6.16
CA ILE A 72 8.83 6.99 -7.55
C ILE A 72 8.41 8.46 -7.47
N LEU A 73 9.16 9.32 -8.15
CA LEU A 73 8.91 10.75 -8.24
C LEU A 73 8.53 11.10 -9.69
N GLY A 74 7.24 11.28 -9.93
CA GLY A 74 6.69 11.66 -11.22
C GLY A 74 5.96 13.00 -11.15
N ARG A 75 5.83 13.67 -12.30
CA ARG A 75 5.04 14.92 -12.39
C ARG A 75 3.54 14.69 -12.15
N ASP A 76 3.05 13.52 -12.54
CA ASP A 76 1.62 13.17 -12.44
C ASP A 76 1.27 12.50 -11.10
N GLY A 77 2.27 12.09 -10.33
CA GLY A 77 2.09 11.37 -9.09
C GLY A 77 3.41 10.95 -8.43
N VAL A 78 3.31 10.58 -7.15
CA VAL A 78 4.43 10.06 -6.37
C VAL A 78 4.04 8.74 -5.72
N ALA A 79 4.99 7.86 -5.45
CA ALA A 79 4.75 6.62 -4.73
C ALA A 79 5.90 6.29 -3.80
N MET A 80 5.62 5.52 -2.74
CA MET A 80 6.65 4.95 -1.89
C MET A 80 6.30 3.54 -1.43
N ARG A 81 7.35 2.74 -1.28
CA ARG A 81 7.35 1.48 -0.54
C ARG A 81 7.91 1.75 0.85
N PHE A 82 7.22 1.27 1.88
CA PHE A 82 7.58 1.58 3.26
C PHE A 82 7.32 0.42 4.23
N THR A 83 7.88 0.55 5.42
CA THR A 83 7.50 -0.20 6.62
C THR A 83 7.13 0.79 7.71
N GLU A 84 5.92 0.65 8.26
CA GLU A 84 5.55 1.27 9.54
C GLU A 84 5.91 0.30 10.66
N HIS A 85 6.44 0.82 11.77
CA HIS A 85 6.80 -0.01 12.92
C HIS A 85 6.72 0.77 14.24
N GLY A 86 6.42 0.06 15.32
CA GLY A 86 6.32 0.63 16.66
C GLY A 86 5.78 -0.36 17.70
N ALA A 87 5.78 0.06 18.97
CA ALA A 87 5.18 -0.68 20.08
C ALA A 87 3.70 -0.26 20.28
N SER A 88 2.79 -1.22 20.36
CA SER A 88 1.36 -0.97 20.55
C SER A 88 1.01 -0.84 22.03
N MET A 89 0.44 0.31 22.43
CA MET A 89 -0.09 0.52 23.78
C MET A 89 -1.34 -0.33 24.07
N ARG A 90 -2.06 -0.76 23.03
CA ARG A 90 -3.25 -1.61 23.18
C ARG A 90 -2.93 -3.10 23.31
N ASP A 91 -1.70 -3.50 22.96
CA ASP A 91 -1.26 -4.89 22.93
C ASP A 91 -0.06 -5.10 23.87
N ASP A 92 -0.13 -4.53 25.09
CA ASP A 92 0.88 -4.69 26.15
C ASP A 92 2.31 -4.32 25.72
N GLY A 93 2.47 -3.30 24.87
CA GLY A 93 3.77 -2.85 24.36
C GLY A 93 4.38 -3.77 23.31
N ARG A 94 3.63 -4.75 22.78
CA ARG A 94 4.12 -5.62 21.70
C ARG A 94 4.49 -4.79 20.47
N ILE A 95 5.63 -5.15 19.90
CA ILE A 95 6.19 -4.49 18.72
C ILE A 95 5.64 -5.16 17.47
N ALA A 96 5.33 -4.35 16.45
CA ALA A 96 5.02 -4.82 15.12
C ALA A 96 5.67 -3.95 14.05
N ALA A 97 5.97 -4.55 12.91
CA ALA A 97 6.43 -3.89 11.70
C ALA A 97 5.61 -4.40 10.50
N TRP A 98 4.91 -3.52 9.78
CA TRP A 98 4.09 -3.88 8.64
C TRP A 98 4.44 -3.05 7.42
N ARG A 99 4.40 -3.70 6.27
CA ARG A 99 4.88 -3.13 5.01
C ARG A 99 3.72 -2.64 4.17
N GLY A 100 4.00 -1.67 3.32
CA GLY A 100 2.99 -1.12 2.43
C GLY A 100 3.58 -0.48 1.19
N ILE A 101 2.68 -0.21 0.25
CA ILE A 101 2.92 0.69 -0.86
C ILE A 101 1.80 1.72 -0.85
N THR A 102 2.17 2.98 -0.97
CA THR A 102 1.23 4.06 -1.21
C THR A 102 1.64 4.86 -2.44
N LEU A 103 0.65 5.35 -3.15
CA LEU A 103 0.81 6.22 -4.30
C LEU A 103 -0.19 7.36 -4.23
N PHE A 104 0.20 8.51 -4.74
CA PHE A 104 -0.53 9.75 -4.60
C PHE A 104 -0.62 10.48 -5.92
N ARG A 105 -1.79 11.07 -6.17
CA ARG A 105 -1.95 12.15 -7.13
C ARG A 105 -1.76 13.49 -6.42
N LEU A 106 -1.09 14.42 -7.09
CA LEU A 106 -0.89 15.78 -6.59
C LEU A 106 -1.89 16.77 -7.18
N THR A 107 -2.13 17.87 -6.47
CA THR A 107 -2.81 19.08 -6.96
C THR A 107 -2.15 20.28 -6.29
N GLU A 108 -1.74 21.27 -7.07
CA GLU A 108 -1.07 22.49 -6.56
C GLU A 108 0.07 22.19 -5.57
N GLU A 109 0.95 21.26 -5.95
CA GLU A 109 2.09 20.80 -5.13
C GLU A 109 1.73 20.10 -3.81
N ARG A 110 0.48 19.70 -3.59
CA ARG A 110 0.02 18.96 -2.41
C ARG A 110 -0.52 17.59 -2.78
N LEU A 111 -0.53 16.66 -1.83
CA LEU A 111 -1.18 15.36 -1.99
C LEU A 111 -2.70 15.55 -2.00
N ALA A 112 -3.38 15.12 -3.07
CA ALA A 112 -4.82 15.31 -3.24
C ALA A 112 -5.62 13.99 -3.14
N HIS A 113 -5.04 12.88 -3.58
CA HIS A 113 -5.66 11.56 -3.43
C HIS A 113 -4.57 10.52 -3.23
N GLY A 114 -4.62 9.77 -2.14
CA GLY A 114 -3.78 8.61 -1.88
C GLY A 114 -4.49 7.29 -2.16
N TRP A 115 -3.77 6.34 -2.73
CA TRP A 115 -4.13 4.93 -2.73
C TRP A 115 -3.06 4.19 -1.95
N ALA A 116 -3.45 3.32 -1.04
CA ALA A 116 -2.49 2.59 -0.21
C ALA A 116 -2.98 1.16 0.01
N GLU A 117 -2.05 0.22 0.05
CA GLU A 117 -2.32 -1.12 0.56
C GLU A 117 -1.17 -1.57 1.46
N GLU A 118 -1.53 -2.13 2.61
CA GLU A 118 -0.61 -2.44 3.71
C GLU A 118 -0.87 -3.85 4.27
N ASP A 119 0.18 -4.49 4.77
CA ASP A 119 0.13 -5.83 5.34
C ASP A 119 -0.38 -5.86 6.78
N TYR A 120 -1.59 -5.35 7.01
CA TYR A 120 -2.21 -5.40 8.33
C TYR A 120 -2.48 -6.82 8.82
N PHE A 121 -2.48 -7.81 7.92
CA PHE A 121 -2.58 -9.22 8.29
C PHE A 121 -1.33 -9.67 9.05
N ALA A 122 -0.13 -9.33 8.56
CA ALA A 122 1.11 -9.55 9.31
C ALA A 122 1.14 -8.77 10.62
N ARG A 123 0.72 -7.50 10.63
CA ARG A 123 0.61 -6.71 11.88
C ARG A 123 -0.21 -7.44 12.94
N LYS A 124 -1.41 -7.91 12.57
CA LYS A 124 -2.31 -8.66 13.47
C LYS A 124 -1.63 -9.92 14.01
N ARG A 125 -0.89 -10.66 13.17
CA ARG A 125 -0.13 -11.85 13.59
C ARG A 125 0.93 -11.49 14.64
N GLN A 126 1.75 -10.47 14.37
CA GLN A 126 2.85 -10.03 15.24
C GLN A 126 2.32 -9.53 16.59
N LEU A 127 1.25 -8.74 16.60
CA LEU A 127 0.61 -8.27 17.84
C LEU A 127 -0.01 -9.42 18.63
N LYS A 128 -0.51 -10.47 17.97
CA LYS A 128 -1.02 -11.66 18.66
C LYS A 128 0.09 -12.53 19.23
N SER A 129 1.18 -12.74 18.50
CA SER A 129 2.27 -13.64 18.89
C SER A 129 3.34 -12.99 19.77
N GLY A 130 3.46 -11.66 19.74
CA GLY A 130 4.57 -10.92 20.33
C GLY A 130 5.88 -11.01 19.54
N ALA A 131 5.87 -11.63 18.35
CA ALA A 131 7.06 -11.79 17.51
C ALA A 131 6.98 -10.82 16.32
N ALA A 132 7.77 -9.74 16.37
CA ALA A 132 7.83 -8.73 15.32
C ALA A 132 8.63 -9.23 14.10
N ASP A 133 8.22 -8.80 12.91
CA ASP A 133 8.98 -9.01 11.68
C ASP A 133 10.13 -7.99 11.56
N PRO A 134 11.21 -8.30 10.83
CA PRO A 134 12.29 -7.34 10.60
C PRO A 134 11.87 -6.22 9.64
N VAL A 135 12.33 -5.00 9.95
CA VAL A 135 12.26 -3.85 9.05
C VAL A 135 13.30 -4.01 7.93
N SER A 136 12.89 -3.84 6.68
CA SER A 136 13.81 -3.90 5.54
C SER A 136 14.80 -2.72 5.54
N PRO A 137 15.96 -2.82 4.87
CA PRO A 137 16.90 -1.70 4.77
C PRO A 137 16.22 -0.44 4.19
N PRO A 138 16.53 0.76 4.69
CA PRO A 138 16.01 2.00 4.12
C PRO A 138 16.62 2.27 2.75
N ALA A 139 15.90 3.05 1.93
CA ALA A 139 16.49 3.69 0.75
C ALA A 139 17.60 4.66 1.20
N LEU A 140 18.70 4.71 0.44
CA LEU A 140 19.85 5.56 0.79
C LEU A 140 19.55 7.06 0.62
N ALA A 141 18.78 7.41 -0.41
CA ALA A 141 18.46 8.80 -0.78
C ALA A 141 17.05 8.88 -1.41
N PRO A 142 15.97 8.54 -0.67
CA PRO A 142 14.61 8.42 -1.22
C PRO A 142 14.03 9.72 -1.76
N TRP A 143 14.63 10.87 -1.41
CA TRP A 143 14.10 12.20 -1.71
C TRP A 143 14.90 12.93 -2.79
N ASP A 144 16.08 12.41 -3.14
CA ASP A 144 17.04 13.09 -4.03
C ASP A 144 16.96 12.59 -5.49
N GLY A 145 16.01 11.68 -5.76
CA GLY A 145 15.75 11.17 -7.10
C GLY A 145 15.20 12.24 -8.05
N PRO A 146 15.43 12.09 -9.36
CA PRO A 146 14.86 13.02 -10.34
C PRO A 146 13.35 12.86 -10.43
N VAL A 147 12.65 13.97 -10.64
CA VAL A 147 11.24 13.97 -11.03
C VAL A 147 11.13 13.73 -12.53
N LEU A 148 10.52 12.61 -12.91
CA LEU A 148 10.41 12.22 -14.31
C LEU A 148 9.01 12.51 -14.86
N ALA A 149 8.93 12.75 -16.17
CA ALA A 149 7.66 12.88 -16.87
C ALA A 149 7.00 11.49 -17.07
N ALA A 150 5.70 11.48 -17.32
CA ALA A 150 5.01 10.27 -17.76
C ALA A 150 5.58 9.77 -19.09
N ASP A 151 5.59 8.45 -19.23
CA ASP A 151 6.04 7.73 -20.41
C ASP A 151 4.94 6.79 -20.92
N ALA A 152 4.48 7.06 -22.14
CA ALA A 152 3.37 6.33 -22.76
C ALA A 152 3.74 4.88 -23.13
N ALA A 153 5.02 4.60 -23.40
CA ALA A 153 5.47 3.26 -23.74
C ALA A 153 5.51 2.38 -22.48
N THR A 154 6.05 2.88 -21.37
CA THR A 154 5.98 2.27 -20.04
C THR A 154 4.52 2.02 -19.66
N GLU A 155 3.64 3.00 -19.85
CA GLU A 155 2.22 2.84 -19.51
C GLU A 155 1.57 1.71 -20.31
N ALA A 156 1.81 1.65 -21.63
CA ALA A 156 1.27 0.59 -22.48
C ALA A 156 1.76 -0.80 -22.05
N VAL A 157 3.06 -0.95 -21.77
CA VAL A 157 3.65 -2.19 -21.26
C VAL A 157 2.99 -2.59 -19.94
N VAL A 158 2.93 -1.67 -18.98
CA VAL A 158 2.35 -1.92 -17.66
C VAL A 158 0.88 -2.31 -17.78
N ARG A 159 0.05 -1.55 -18.51
CA ARG A 159 -1.37 -1.88 -18.68
C ARG A 159 -1.60 -3.26 -19.28
N SER A 160 -0.78 -3.66 -20.24
CA SER A 160 -0.87 -4.99 -20.86
C SER A 160 -0.46 -6.12 -19.91
N TRP A 161 0.50 -5.87 -19.02
CA TRP A 161 1.02 -6.84 -18.06
C TRP A 161 0.18 -6.93 -16.79
N LEU A 162 -0.45 -5.84 -16.36
CA LEU A 162 -1.20 -5.75 -15.11
C LEU A 162 -2.16 -6.91 -14.83
N PRO A 163 -2.87 -7.53 -15.79
CA PRO A 163 -3.70 -8.71 -15.53
C PRO A 163 -2.95 -9.93 -14.95
N THR A 164 -1.64 -10.05 -15.19
CA THR A 164 -0.82 -11.20 -14.78
C THR A 164 -0.12 -11.02 -13.43
N VAL A 165 -0.21 -9.84 -12.79
CA VAL A 165 0.61 -9.42 -11.62
C VAL A 165 0.72 -10.51 -10.56
N LEU A 166 -0.38 -11.19 -10.22
CA LEU A 166 -0.42 -12.12 -9.09
C LEU A 166 0.38 -13.41 -9.33
N GLY A 167 0.62 -13.80 -10.58
CA GLY A 167 1.32 -15.05 -10.93
C GLY A 167 2.61 -14.83 -11.73
N ALA A 168 2.96 -13.58 -12.04
CA ALA A 168 4.12 -13.26 -12.83
C ALA A 168 5.42 -13.46 -12.02
N PRO A 169 6.48 -14.04 -12.62
CA PRO A 169 7.74 -14.29 -11.91
C PRO A 169 8.49 -13.02 -11.52
N GLU A 170 8.20 -11.89 -12.17
CA GLU A 170 8.77 -10.58 -11.84
C GLU A 170 8.11 -9.93 -10.61
N THR A 171 7.02 -10.51 -10.11
CA THR A 171 6.27 -9.98 -8.95
C THR A 171 6.87 -10.44 -7.63
N GLU A 172 7.25 -9.48 -6.80
CA GLU A 172 7.64 -9.68 -5.42
C GLU A 172 6.59 -9.10 -4.45
N GLY A 173 6.20 -9.93 -3.48
CA GLY A 173 5.30 -9.51 -2.41
C GLY A 173 6.00 -8.61 -1.41
N VAL A 174 5.48 -7.40 -1.20
CA VAL A 174 5.83 -6.50 -0.10
C VAL A 174 5.00 -6.88 1.13
N LEU A 175 5.10 -8.15 1.52
CA LEU A 175 4.31 -8.78 2.58
C LEU A 175 5.20 -9.71 3.39
N MET A 176 4.74 -10.10 4.58
CA MET A 176 5.45 -11.02 5.45
C MET A 176 4.59 -12.23 5.86
N GLY A 177 5.16 -13.42 5.68
CA GLY A 177 4.55 -14.70 6.01
C GLY A 177 3.36 -15.08 5.14
N ASP A 178 2.79 -16.24 5.42
CA ASP A 178 1.68 -16.80 4.64
C ASP A 178 0.32 -16.17 4.98
N PRO A 179 -0.63 -16.21 4.02
CA PRO A 179 -0.49 -16.70 2.64
C PRO A 179 0.05 -15.63 1.67
N ALA A 180 0.77 -16.07 0.63
CA ALA A 180 1.15 -15.22 -0.50
C ALA A 180 -0.07 -14.79 -1.34
N LEU A 181 -0.03 -13.61 -1.96
CA LEU A 181 -1.15 -13.07 -2.74
C LEU A 181 -1.58 -14.01 -3.89
N ALA A 182 -0.61 -14.61 -4.58
CA ALA A 182 -0.82 -15.56 -5.67
C ALA A 182 -1.68 -16.77 -5.27
N ALA A 183 -1.62 -17.15 -3.99
CA ALA A 183 -2.34 -18.29 -3.44
C ALA A 183 -3.80 -17.97 -3.08
N LEU A 184 -4.16 -16.68 -2.94
CA LEU A 184 -5.45 -16.26 -2.39
C LEU A 184 -6.58 -16.20 -3.41
N VAL A 185 -6.30 -15.75 -4.63
CA VAL A 185 -7.35 -15.41 -5.61
C VAL A 185 -7.01 -16.02 -6.97
N ALA A 186 -8.02 -16.61 -7.61
CA ALA A 186 -7.99 -16.96 -9.03
C ALA A 186 -8.56 -15.76 -9.82
N PRO A 187 -7.70 -14.97 -10.49
CA PRO A 187 -8.14 -13.74 -11.16
C PRO A 187 -9.14 -14.02 -12.28
N LYS A 188 -10.17 -13.19 -12.38
CA LYS A 188 -11.09 -13.16 -13.54
C LYS A 188 -11.07 -11.80 -14.24
N ARG A 189 -10.95 -10.72 -13.47
CA ARG A 189 -10.90 -9.34 -13.98
C ARG A 189 -9.98 -8.52 -13.09
N VAL A 190 -9.23 -7.61 -13.72
CA VAL A 190 -8.50 -6.55 -13.02
C VAL A 190 -9.14 -5.21 -13.36
N GLU A 191 -9.32 -4.37 -12.35
CA GLU A 191 -9.68 -2.97 -12.48
C GLU A 191 -8.49 -2.13 -12.05
N VAL A 192 -8.11 -1.15 -12.87
CA VAL A 192 -7.03 -0.21 -12.54
C VAL A 192 -7.68 1.05 -11.97
N SER A 193 -7.66 1.20 -10.66
CA SER A 193 -8.25 2.38 -10.01
C SER A 193 -7.37 3.62 -10.20
N HIS A 194 -6.06 3.43 -10.24
CA HIS A 194 -5.10 4.49 -10.51
C HIS A 194 -3.81 3.92 -11.12
N LEU A 195 -3.20 4.68 -12.03
CA LEU A 195 -1.92 4.38 -12.65
C LEU A 195 -1.27 5.70 -13.05
N PHE A 196 0.02 5.85 -12.76
CA PHE A 196 0.86 6.88 -13.37
C PHE A 196 2.24 6.30 -13.69
N THR A 197 2.98 6.97 -14.57
CA THR A 197 4.35 6.62 -14.94
C THR A 197 5.31 7.77 -14.67
N ALA A 198 6.58 7.43 -14.48
CA ALA A 198 7.69 8.35 -14.28
C ALA A 198 8.91 7.75 -14.98
N GLY A 199 9.08 8.06 -16.26
CA GLY A 199 10.06 7.41 -17.14
C GLY A 199 9.84 5.90 -17.22
N ALA A 200 10.86 5.11 -16.86
CA ALA A 200 10.86 3.65 -16.92
C ALA A 200 10.17 2.97 -15.71
N ARG A 201 9.49 3.74 -14.86
CA ARG A 201 8.80 3.22 -13.66
C ARG A 201 7.33 3.59 -13.68
N ALA A 202 6.50 2.79 -13.02
CA ALA A 202 5.09 3.06 -12.84
C ALA A 202 4.64 2.72 -11.42
N ALA A 203 3.57 3.36 -10.97
CA ALA A 203 2.84 2.95 -9.77
C ALA A 203 1.36 2.76 -10.09
N ALA A 204 0.77 1.70 -9.55
CA ALA A 204 -0.62 1.35 -9.82
C ALA A 204 -1.37 0.93 -8.56
N HIS A 205 -2.66 1.27 -8.51
CA HIS A 205 -3.62 0.66 -7.59
C HIS A 205 -4.62 -0.17 -8.39
N LEU A 206 -4.87 -1.39 -7.94
CA LEU A 206 -5.63 -2.41 -8.66
C LEU A 206 -6.70 -3.01 -7.76
N VAL A 207 -7.82 -3.41 -8.36
CA VAL A 207 -8.80 -4.32 -7.75
C VAL A 207 -8.88 -5.58 -8.60
N TYR A 208 -8.46 -6.69 -8.02
CA TYR A 208 -8.58 -8.01 -8.60
C TYR A 208 -9.88 -8.66 -8.19
N HIS A 209 -10.77 -8.86 -9.15
CA HIS A 209 -11.99 -9.63 -8.97
C HIS A 209 -11.77 -11.05 -9.45
N GLY A 210 -12.16 -12.01 -8.63
CA GLY A 210 -11.91 -13.41 -8.90
C GLY A 210 -12.67 -14.32 -7.97
N THR A 211 -12.15 -15.52 -7.78
CA THR A 211 -12.67 -16.47 -6.79
C THR A 211 -11.61 -16.82 -5.77
N TYR A 212 -12.02 -17.01 -4.52
CA TYR A 212 -11.12 -17.42 -3.45
C TYR A 212 -10.53 -18.80 -3.75
N ARG A 213 -9.22 -18.95 -3.57
CA ARG A 213 -8.48 -20.21 -3.81
C ARG A 213 -8.14 -20.97 -2.54
N GLY A 214 -8.33 -20.37 -1.36
CA GLY A 214 -7.80 -20.90 -0.10
C GLY A 214 -6.60 -20.08 0.40
N GLY A 215 -5.84 -20.69 1.31
CA GLY A 215 -4.57 -20.16 1.81
C GLY A 215 -4.62 -19.58 3.23
N PHE A 216 -5.77 -19.10 3.70
CA PHE A 216 -5.93 -18.76 5.11
C PHE A 216 -6.26 -20.00 5.94
N ALA A 217 -5.44 -20.29 6.95
CA ALA A 217 -5.57 -21.49 7.78
C ALA A 217 -6.84 -21.54 8.65
N ASP A 218 -7.43 -20.38 8.95
CA ASP A 218 -8.63 -20.23 9.79
C ASP A 218 -9.90 -19.92 8.97
N VAL A 219 -9.83 -20.01 7.65
CA VAL A 219 -10.98 -19.88 6.74
C VAL A 219 -11.33 -21.25 6.20
N ASP A 220 -12.61 -21.61 6.28
CA ASP A 220 -13.13 -22.89 5.83
C ASP A 220 -12.88 -23.11 4.33
N GLU A 221 -12.32 -24.28 3.98
CA GLU A 221 -11.99 -24.65 2.61
C GLU A 221 -13.20 -24.70 1.68
N SER A 222 -14.42 -24.90 2.22
CA SER A 222 -15.67 -24.86 1.47
C SER A 222 -16.00 -23.49 0.87
N LEU A 223 -15.32 -22.42 1.32
CA LEU A 223 -15.41 -21.10 0.69
C LEU A 223 -14.54 -20.97 -0.57
N ALA A 224 -13.72 -21.98 -0.91
CA ALA A 224 -13.04 -21.99 -2.20
C ALA A 224 -14.05 -21.89 -3.36
N GLY A 225 -13.78 -21.00 -4.31
CA GLY A 225 -14.70 -20.67 -5.39
C GLY A 225 -15.60 -19.46 -5.13
N GLU A 226 -15.71 -18.97 -3.90
CA GLU A 226 -16.53 -17.79 -3.58
C GLU A 226 -15.99 -16.52 -4.28
N PRO A 227 -16.86 -15.65 -4.83
CA PRO A 227 -16.44 -14.39 -5.42
C PRO A 227 -15.77 -13.48 -4.39
N VAL A 228 -14.58 -12.98 -4.73
CA VAL A 228 -13.81 -12.08 -3.86
C VAL A 228 -13.17 -10.95 -4.66
N ALA A 229 -12.84 -9.88 -3.94
CA ALA A 229 -12.04 -8.78 -4.46
C ALA A 229 -10.78 -8.61 -3.60
N LEU A 230 -9.61 -8.58 -4.23
CA LEU A 230 -8.34 -8.31 -3.59
C LEU A 230 -7.78 -7.00 -4.14
N ARG A 231 -7.45 -6.07 -3.24
CA ARG A 231 -6.88 -4.77 -3.62
C ARG A 231 -5.38 -4.80 -3.47
N LEU A 232 -4.70 -4.21 -4.44
CA LEU A 232 -3.25 -4.21 -4.53
C LEU A 232 -2.74 -2.80 -4.83
N ALA A 233 -1.60 -2.47 -4.23
CA ALA A 233 -0.77 -1.34 -4.64
C ALA A 233 0.56 -1.87 -5.17
N ALA A 234 1.04 -1.31 -6.27
CA ALA A 234 2.23 -1.79 -6.97
C ALA A 234 3.19 -0.67 -7.38
N MET A 235 4.49 -0.95 -7.32
CA MET A 235 5.56 -0.17 -7.95
C MET A 235 6.28 -1.08 -8.95
N ILE A 236 6.42 -0.62 -10.19
CA ILE A 236 6.76 -1.46 -11.35
C ILE A 236 7.92 -0.84 -12.10
N ASP A 237 8.93 -1.64 -12.41
CA ASP A 237 10.07 -1.25 -13.24
C ASP A 237 9.94 -1.89 -14.64
N VAL A 238 10.18 -1.09 -15.68
CA VAL A 238 10.12 -1.50 -17.09
C VAL A 238 11.48 -1.29 -17.74
N ALA A 239 11.95 -2.29 -18.47
CA ALA A 239 13.14 -2.16 -19.31
C ALA A 239 13.00 -3.04 -20.55
N GLY A 240 13.55 -2.58 -21.68
CA GLY A 240 13.52 -3.36 -22.93
C GLY A 240 12.11 -3.70 -23.43
N GLY A 241 11.10 -2.88 -23.09
CA GLY A 241 9.71 -3.12 -23.49
C GLY A 241 8.97 -4.18 -22.67
N ALA A 242 9.51 -4.59 -21.52
CA ALA A 242 8.90 -5.55 -20.62
C ALA A 242 8.97 -5.09 -19.16
N VAL A 243 8.05 -5.58 -18.34
CA VAL A 243 8.17 -5.46 -16.87
C VAL A 243 9.33 -6.35 -16.43
N THR A 244 10.26 -5.78 -15.67
CA THR A 244 11.42 -6.51 -15.13
C THR A 244 11.29 -6.79 -13.64
N ARG A 245 10.46 -6.00 -12.95
CA ARG A 245 10.20 -6.13 -11.52
C ARG A 245 8.89 -5.46 -11.17
N ALA A 246 8.12 -6.07 -10.27
CA ALA A 246 6.98 -5.45 -9.65
C ALA A 246 6.92 -5.75 -8.15
N GLN A 247 6.91 -4.70 -7.36
CA GLN A 247 6.68 -4.74 -5.91
C GLN A 247 5.20 -4.60 -5.64
N VAL A 248 4.60 -5.54 -4.92
CA VAL A 248 3.15 -5.54 -4.70
C VAL A 248 2.80 -5.73 -3.23
N SER A 249 2.03 -4.81 -2.68
CA SER A 249 1.33 -4.96 -1.40
C SER A 249 -0.16 -5.21 -1.65
N GLY A 250 -0.86 -5.82 -0.70
CA GLY A 250 -2.28 -6.11 -0.86
C GLY A 250 -3.04 -6.33 0.43
N ASP A 251 -4.35 -6.04 0.40
CA ASP A 251 -5.26 -6.10 1.55
C ASP A 251 -5.64 -7.53 1.95
N ARG A 252 -4.68 -8.28 2.49
CA ARG A 252 -4.94 -9.63 3.01
C ARG A 252 -5.93 -9.61 4.18
N LEU A 253 -5.88 -8.58 5.02
CA LEU A 253 -6.72 -8.52 6.21
C LEU A 253 -8.19 -8.24 5.88
N GLY A 254 -8.48 -7.34 4.95
CA GLY A 254 -9.83 -7.08 4.49
C GLY A 254 -10.43 -8.30 3.81
N LEU A 255 -9.67 -8.97 2.93
CA LEU A 255 -10.10 -10.24 2.33
C LEU A 255 -10.38 -11.31 3.41
N HIS A 256 -9.48 -11.47 4.37
CA HIS A 256 -9.66 -12.39 5.50
C HIS A 256 -10.94 -12.13 6.28
N ARG A 257 -11.21 -10.87 6.62
CA ARG A 257 -12.41 -10.46 7.36
C ARG A 257 -13.70 -10.67 6.57
N GLN A 258 -13.67 -10.41 5.26
CA GLN A 258 -14.79 -10.69 4.37
C GLN A 258 -15.14 -12.19 4.41
N LEU A 259 -14.14 -13.06 4.23
CA LEU A 259 -14.33 -14.51 4.21
C LEU A 259 -14.84 -15.05 5.56
N LEU A 260 -14.28 -14.59 6.68
CA LEU A 260 -14.79 -14.97 8.01
C LEU A 260 -16.23 -14.53 8.24
N THR A 261 -16.67 -13.44 7.61
CA THR A 261 -18.07 -12.99 7.70
C THR A 261 -18.98 -13.93 6.92
N LEU A 262 -18.63 -14.25 5.68
CA LEU A 262 -19.35 -15.23 4.86
C LEU A 262 -19.44 -16.61 5.54
N GLN A 263 -18.34 -17.06 6.16
CA GLN A 263 -18.30 -18.31 6.91
C GLN A 263 -19.35 -18.32 8.04
N ARG A 264 -19.41 -17.26 8.84
CA ARG A 264 -20.38 -17.14 9.93
C ARG A 264 -21.83 -17.12 9.43
N GLU A 265 -22.07 -16.58 8.25
CA GLU A 265 -23.42 -16.55 7.65
C GLU A 265 -23.84 -17.92 7.12
N ARG A 266 -22.90 -18.71 6.57
CA ARG A 266 -23.19 -20.04 6.01
C ARG A 266 -23.44 -21.12 7.06
N PHE A 267 -22.82 -20.99 8.23
CA PHE A 267 -22.89 -21.98 9.31
C PHE A 267 -23.76 -21.52 10.50
N ARG A 268 -24.63 -20.53 10.27
CA ARG A 268 -25.77 -20.22 11.14
C ARG A 268 -26.94 -21.12 10.80
#